data_AF-A0A4Q5RHX7-F1
#
_entry.id   AF-A0A4Q5RHX7-F1
#
_cell.length_a   1.000
_cell.length_b   1.000
_cell.length_c   1.000
_cell.angle_alpha   90.00
_cell.angle_beta   90.00
_cell.angle_gamma   90.00
#
_symmetry.space_group_name_H-M   'P 1'
#
loop_
_entity.id
_entity.type
_entity.pdbx_description
1 polymer ?
#
loop_
_entity_poly.entity_id
_entity_poly.type
_entity_poly.pdbx_seq_one_letter_code
_entity_poly.pdbx_strand_id
1 'polypeptide(L)' 'PDVFPFTGRKDSAEGTLSVFDALRSFSIRSLVATKATESNKNLFNDIVKKRDSNFLSTDYLF' A
#
# COMPACT_ATOMS: atom_id res chain seq x y z
N PRO A 1 3.46 19.71 -9.48
CA PRO A 1 4.79 20.07 -8.90
C PRO A 1 5.36 19.03 -7.92
N ASP A 2 4.56 18.07 -7.42
CA ASP A 2 4.97 16.94 -6.54
C ASP A 2 5.70 15.78 -7.24
N VAL A 3 6.44 16.06 -8.32
CA VAL A 3 7.11 15.01 -9.11
C VAL A 3 8.61 14.95 -8.83
N PHE A 4 9.15 15.98 -8.16
CA PHE A 4 10.57 16.05 -7.90
C PHE A 4 10.90 15.53 -6.50
N PRO A 5 11.86 14.60 -6.40
CA PRO A 5 12.23 14.06 -5.11
C PRO A 5 12.87 15.13 -4.20
N PHE A 6 12.33 15.32 -2.99
CA PHE A 6 13.00 16.09 -1.94
C PHE A 6 14.07 15.21 -1.28
N THR A 7 15.32 15.69 -1.22
CA THR A 7 16.45 14.92 -0.70
C THR A 7 17.19 15.71 0.38
N GLY A 8 17.46 15.11 1.52
CA GLY A 8 18.47 15.58 2.46
C GLY A 8 19.76 14.75 2.34
N ARG A 9 20.91 15.32 2.73
CA ARG A 9 22.19 14.60 2.90
C ARG A 9 22.83 14.97 4.23
N LYS A 10 23.56 14.03 4.84
CA LYS A 10 24.24 14.14 6.15
C LYS A 10 23.24 14.36 7.30
N ASP A 11 23.44 15.35 8.16
CA ASP A 11 22.65 15.56 9.38
C ASP A 11 21.20 16.04 9.10
N SER A 12 20.81 16.20 7.83
CA SER A 12 19.54 16.78 7.39
C SER A 12 18.48 15.76 6.95
N ALA A 13 18.63 14.49 7.37
CA ALA A 13 17.85 13.31 6.98
C ALA A 13 18.26 12.71 5.61
N GLU A 14 18.90 11.54 5.66
CA GLU A 14 19.14 10.71 4.47
C GLU A 14 17.83 10.09 3.98
N GLY A 15 17.55 10.24 2.69
CA GLY A 15 16.43 9.55 2.04
C GLY A 15 15.66 10.46 1.11
N THR A 16 15.86 10.24 -0.18
CA THR A 16 14.95 10.71 -1.22
C THR A 16 13.72 9.81 -1.19
N LEU A 17 12.76 10.05 -0.28
CA LEU A 17 11.52 9.27 -0.33
C LEU A 17 10.67 9.88 -1.45
N SER A 18 10.63 9.20 -2.60
CA SER A 18 9.53 9.40 -3.54
C SER A 18 8.21 9.21 -2.79
N VAL A 19 7.09 9.77 -3.28
CA VAL A 19 5.78 9.54 -2.64
C VAL A 19 5.50 8.04 -2.47
N PHE A 20 5.96 7.22 -3.43
CA PHE A 20 5.87 5.77 -3.37
C PHE A 20 6.70 5.17 -2.22
N ASP A 21 7.97 5.57 -2.10
CA ASP A 21 8.84 5.08 -1.02
C ASP A 21 8.38 5.56 0.35
N ALA A 22 7.84 6.79 0.44
CA ALA A 22 7.25 7.33 1.66
C ALA A 22 6.01 6.51 2.08
N LEU A 23 5.06 6.28 1.16
CA LEU A 23 3.88 5.46 1.45
C LEU A 23 4.27 4.05 1.89
N ARG A 24 5.28 3.44 1.25
CA ARG A 24 5.80 2.13 1.65
C ARG A 24 6.48 2.15 3.02
N SER A 25 7.26 3.18 3.32
CA SER A 25 8.00 3.31 4.59
C SER A 25 7.09 3.62 5.77
N PHE A 26 5.95 4.29 5.55
CA PHE A 26 4.96 4.63 6.58
C PHE A 26 3.75 3.70 6.62
N SER A 27 3.78 2.58 5.89
CA SER A 27 2.71 1.56 5.91
C SER A 27 3.09 0.32 6.70
N ILE A 28 2.11 -0.29 7.38
CA ILE A 28 2.28 -1.61 8.02
C ILE A 28 2.00 -2.69 6.97
N ARG A 29 2.99 -3.53 6.69
CA ARG A 29 2.80 -4.71 5.81
C ARG A 29 1.87 -5.71 6.48
N SER A 30 0.76 -5.99 5.83
CA SER A 30 -0.26 -6.91 6.31
C SER A 30 -0.55 -8.00 5.30
N LEU A 31 -0.65 -9.24 5.76
CA LEU A 31 -1.01 -10.39 4.94
C LEU A 31 -2.30 -11.00 5.47
N VAL A 32 -3.27 -11.24 4.57
CA VAL A 32 -4.50 -11.94 4.89
C VAL A 32 -4.58 -13.19 4.04
N ALA A 33 -4.84 -14.33 4.70
CA ALA A 33 -4.97 -15.62 4.05
C ALA A 33 -6.33 -16.24 4.39
N THR A 34 -6.95 -16.87 3.40
CA THR A 34 -8.17 -17.64 3.56
C THR A 34 -8.01 -18.99 2.89
N LYS A 35 -8.83 -19.97 3.32
CA LYS A 35 -8.93 -21.26 2.62
C LYS A 35 -9.26 -21.02 1.14
N ALA A 36 -8.57 -21.73 0.25
CA ALA A 36 -8.79 -21.66 -1.20
C ALA A 36 -10.13 -22.33 -1.58
N THR A 37 -11.22 -21.58 -1.41
CA THR A 37 -12.56 -21.95 -1.84
C THR A 37 -13.11 -20.88 -2.77
N GLU A 38 -14.02 -21.25 -3.66
CA GLU A 38 -14.64 -20.31 -4.59
C GLU A 38 -15.44 -19.22 -3.85
N SER A 39 -16.15 -19.60 -2.78
CA SER A 39 -16.87 -18.65 -1.91
C SER A 39 -15.95 -17.60 -1.29
N ASN A 40 -14.81 -18.02 -0.71
CA ASN A 40 -13.86 -17.07 -0.11
C ASN A 40 -13.24 -16.15 -1.16
N LYS A 41 -12.97 -16.68 -2.37
CA LYS A 41 -12.45 -15.89 -3.49
C LYS A 41 -13.46 -14.82 -3.92
N ASN A 42 -14.74 -15.17 -4.02
CA ASN A 42 -15.80 -14.23 -4.36
C ASN A 42 -15.96 -13.14 -3.29
N LEU A 43 -15.96 -13.52 -2.01
CA LEU A 43 -16.01 -12.59 -0.89
C LEU A 43 -14.83 -11.59 -0.93
N PHE A 44 -13.61 -12.08 -1.14
CA PHE A 44 -12.43 -11.22 -1.25
C PHE A 44 -12.53 -10.25 -2.42
N ASN A 45 -12.94 -10.73 -3.59
CA ASN A 45 -13.12 -9.90 -4.77
C ASN A 45 -14.17 -8.81 -4.55
N ASP A 46 -15.26 -9.13 -3.86
CA ASP A 46 -16.32 -8.17 -3.57
C ASP A 46 -15.87 -7.08 -2.60
N ILE A 47 -15.15 -7.46 -1.53
CA ILE A 47 -14.57 -6.52 -0.56
C ILE A 47 -13.62 -5.54 -1.26
N VAL A 48 -12.72 -6.05 -2.12
CA VAL A 48 -11.76 -5.23 -2.86
C VAL A 48 -12.48 -4.32 -3.87
N LYS A 49 -13.46 -4.83 -4.62
CA LYS A 49 -14.21 -4.06 -5.61
C LYS A 49 -15.04 -2.93 -4.99
N LYS A 50 -15.71 -3.20 -3.86
CA LYS A 50 -16.57 -2.23 -3.18
C LYS A 50 -15.80 -1.28 -2.26
N ARG A 51 -14.51 -1.56 -2.01
CA ARG A 51 -13.69 -0.87 -1.00
C ARG A 51 -14.33 -0.91 0.39
N ASP A 52 -14.93 -2.04 0.74
CA ASP A 52 -15.63 -2.24 2.02
C ASP A 52 -14.65 -2.46 3.20
N SER A 53 -13.34 -2.53 2.93
CA SER A 53 -12.31 -2.75 3.94
C SER A 53 -11.28 -1.63 3.95
N ASN A 54 -11.06 -1.05 5.12
CA ASN A 54 -9.94 -0.13 5.37
C ASN A 54 -8.58 -0.84 5.39
N PHE A 55 -8.56 -2.18 5.34
CA PHE A 55 -7.37 -3.01 5.48
C PHE A 55 -7.01 -3.77 4.19
N LEU A 56 -8.01 -4.24 3.46
CA LEU A 56 -7.86 -4.95 2.19
C LEU A 56 -8.08 -3.97 1.02
N SER A 57 -7.09 -3.12 0.76
CA SER A 57 -7.05 -2.25 -0.42
C SER A 57 -5.94 -2.69 -1.37
N THR A 58 -6.18 -2.56 -2.68
CA THR A 58 -5.19 -2.74 -3.75
C THR A 58 -4.71 -1.41 -4.32
N ASP A 59 -5.04 -0.28 -3.71
CA ASP A 59 -4.78 1.07 -4.25
C ASP A 59 -3.28 1.41 -4.35
N TYR A 60 -2.39 0.56 -3.82
CA TYR A 60 -0.93 0.67 -3.95
C TYR A 60 -0.34 -0.11 -5.15
N LEU A 61 -1.16 -0.91 -5.84
CA LEU A 61 -0.79 -1.61 -7.07
C LEU A 61 -1.20 -0.73 -8.25
N PHE A 62 -0.28 0.14 -8.68
CA PHE A 62 -0.44 0.99 -9.86
C PHE A 62 -0.29 0.17 -11.15
#